data_AF-A0A7J3LM37-F1
#
_entry.id   AF-A0A7J3LM37-F1
#
_cell.length_a   1.000
_cell.length_b   1.000
_cell.length_c   1.000
_cell.angle_alpha   90.00
_cell.angle_beta   90.00
_cell.angle_gamma   90.00
#
_symmetry.space_group_name_H-M   'P 1'
#
loop_
_entity.id
_entity.type
_entity.pdbx_description
1 polymer ?
#
loop_
_entity_poly.entity_id
_entity_poly.type
_entity_poly.pdbx_seq_one_letter_code
_entity_poly.pdbx_strand_id
1 'polypeptide(L)'
;MSDLEKCSLCGLCKVNCPIFKAEMKESASPRGKIIMLKKNIKDSHFYACTMCKSCVVECPGGVDMKMRALRSELVKAGHETAANKKMIENIRKYGNPYGEAWDRKELYCC
;
A
#
# COMPACT_ATOMS: atom_id res chain seq x y z
N MET A 1 4.31 -6.17 -22.45
CA MET A 1 3.01 -6.23 -21.74
C MET A 1 3.21 -5.65 -20.35
N SER A 2 2.31 -4.78 -19.87
CA SER A 2 2.37 -4.32 -18.48
C SER A 2 2.12 -5.50 -17.54
N ASP A 3 2.69 -5.51 -16.34
CA ASP A 3 2.46 -6.60 -15.36
C ASP A 3 0.97 -6.75 -15.01
N LEU A 4 0.19 -5.67 -15.12
CA LEU A 4 -1.26 -5.67 -14.90
C LEU A 4 -2.02 -6.45 -15.98
N GLU A 5 -1.52 -6.49 -17.21
CA GLU A 5 -2.17 -7.24 -18.30
C GLU A 5 -2.08 -8.76 -18.12
N LYS A 6 -1.13 -9.25 -17.32
CA LYS A 6 -1.02 -10.68 -16.99
C LYS A 6 -2.15 -11.16 -16.06
N CYS A 7 -2.93 -10.26 -15.47
CA CYS A 7 -3.99 -10.61 -14.53
C CYS A 7 -5.21 -11.21 -15.26
N SER A 8 -5.52 -12.48 -14.98
CA SER A 8 -6.71 -13.20 -15.48
C SER A 8 -7.95 -13.09 -14.58
N LEU A 9 -7.91 -12.24 -13.55
CA LEU A 9 -9.00 -12.03 -12.57
C LEU A 9 -9.44 -13.27 -11.77
N CYS A 10 -8.62 -14.32 -11.69
CA CYS A 10 -8.94 -15.58 -11.00
C CYS A 10 -9.26 -15.44 -9.50
N GLY A 11 -8.68 -14.44 -8.83
CA GLY A 11 -8.97 -14.14 -7.41
C GLY A 11 -8.11 -14.85 -6.37
N LEU A 12 -7.14 -15.70 -6.74
CA LEU A 12 -6.26 -16.40 -5.79
C LEU A 12 -5.52 -15.46 -4.83
N CYS A 13 -5.14 -14.27 -5.29
CA CYS A 13 -4.54 -13.22 -4.47
C CYS A 13 -5.35 -12.79 -3.24
N LYS A 14 -6.64 -13.16 -3.15
CA LYS A 14 -7.52 -12.88 -2.00
C LYS A 14 -7.27 -13.80 -0.82
N VAL A 15 -6.88 -15.05 -1.08
CA VAL A 15 -6.84 -16.15 -0.09
C VAL A 15 -6.05 -15.74 1.15
N ASN A 16 -4.92 -15.06 0.95
CA ASN A 16 -4.01 -14.64 2.02
C ASN A 16 -3.91 -13.12 2.17
N CYS A 17 -4.82 -12.35 1.58
CA CYS A 17 -4.82 -10.90 1.77
C CYS A 17 -5.52 -10.53 3.11
N PRO A 18 -4.80 -9.99 4.11
CA PRO A 18 -5.39 -9.68 5.40
C PRO A 18 -6.46 -8.58 5.30
N ILE A 19 -6.25 -7.62 4.40
CA ILE A 19 -7.19 -6.50 4.18
C ILE A 19 -8.50 -7.00 3.57
N PHE A 20 -8.44 -7.92 2.59
CA PHE A 20 -9.65 -8.51 2.05
C PHE A 20 -10.39 -9.35 3.11
N LYS A 21 -9.68 -10.11 3.93
CA LYS A 21 -10.30 -10.88 5.03
C LYS A 21 -10.99 -9.97 6.05
N ALA A 22 -10.40 -8.82 6.36
CA ALA A 22 -10.96 -7.86 7.31
C ALA A 22 -12.18 -7.11 6.75
N GLU A 23 -12.12 -6.66 5.49
CA GLU A 23 -13.16 -5.80 4.92
C GLU A 23 -14.23 -6.55 4.12
N MET A 24 -13.91 -7.72 3.57
CA MET A 24 -14.75 -8.53 2.67
C MET A 24 -15.31 -7.76 1.44
N LYS A 25 -14.68 -6.65 1.08
CA LYS A 25 -15.03 -5.81 -0.08
C LYS A 25 -14.08 -6.09 -1.25
N GLU A 26 -14.62 -6.18 -2.46
CA GLU A 26 -13.81 -6.42 -3.66
C GLU A 26 -12.76 -5.31 -3.87
N SER A 27 -13.11 -4.05 -3.65
CA SER A 27 -12.20 -2.89 -3.76
C SER A 27 -10.99 -2.98 -2.82
N ALA A 28 -11.14 -3.69 -1.70
CA ALA A 28 -10.07 -3.92 -0.73
C ALA A 28 -9.12 -5.06 -1.17
N SER A 29 -9.59 -5.96 -2.04
CA SER A 29 -8.82 -7.09 -2.52
C SER A 29 -7.69 -6.70 -3.48
N PRO A 30 -6.62 -7.49 -3.59
CA PRO A 30 -5.56 -7.22 -4.56
C PRO A 30 -6.06 -7.26 -6.00
N ARG A 31 -7.00 -8.17 -6.34
CA ARG A 31 -7.64 -8.21 -7.66
C ARG A 31 -8.47 -6.96 -7.93
N GLY A 32 -9.29 -6.52 -6.98
CA GLY A 32 -10.08 -5.30 -7.12
C GLY A 32 -9.21 -4.08 -7.34
N LYS A 33 -8.07 -4.00 -6.65
CA LYS A 33 -7.05 -2.96 -6.88
C LYS A 33 -6.49 -3.00 -8.31
N ILE A 34 -6.23 -4.17 -8.89
CA ILE A 34 -5.84 -4.30 -10.30
C ILE A 34 -6.95 -3.77 -11.23
N ILE A 35 -8.22 -4.11 -10.97
CA ILE A 35 -9.35 -3.60 -11.76
C ILE A 35 -9.42 -2.07 -11.68
N MET A 36 -9.22 -1.49 -10.50
CA MET A 36 -9.18 -0.03 -10.30
C MET A 36 -8.03 0.61 -11.07
N LEU A 37 -6.83 0.00 -11.03
CA LEU A 37 -5.67 0.48 -11.79
C LEU A 37 -5.91 0.44 -13.31
N LYS A 38 -6.50 -0.65 -13.83
CA LYS A 38 -6.86 -0.74 -15.25
C LYS A 38 -7.89 0.32 -15.68
N LYS A 39 -8.74 0.76 -14.75
CA LYS A 39 -9.70 1.87 -14.97
C LYS A 39 -9.13 3.25 -14.65
N ASN A 40 -7.82 3.35 -14.35
CA ASN A 40 -7.16 4.59 -13.95
C ASN A 40 -7.81 5.30 -12.75
N ILE A 41 -8.42 4.52 -11.83
CA ILE A 41 -9.03 5.05 -10.61
C ILE A 41 -7.92 5.24 -9.57
N LYS A 42 -7.76 6.49 -9.10
CA LYS A 42 -6.86 6.84 -8.00
C LYS A 42 -7.68 6.95 -6.72
N ASP A 43 -7.37 6.09 -5.75
CA ASP A 43 -8.18 5.94 -4.54
C ASP A 43 -7.31 5.82 -3.29
N SER A 44 -7.76 6.34 -2.15
CA SER A 44 -7.02 6.21 -0.89
C SER A 44 -7.00 4.77 -0.37
N HIS A 45 -7.87 3.87 -0.83
CA HIS A 45 -7.88 2.44 -0.47
C HIS A 45 -6.60 1.71 -0.86
N PHE A 46 -5.81 2.24 -1.80
CA PHE A 46 -4.46 1.71 -2.07
C PHE A 46 -3.54 1.79 -0.83
N TYR A 47 -3.76 2.77 0.06
CA TYR A 47 -3.04 2.87 1.33
C TYR A 47 -3.44 1.82 2.37
N ALA A 48 -4.61 1.18 2.23
CA ALA A 48 -5.00 0.07 3.11
C ALA A 48 -4.08 -1.16 2.94
N CYS A 49 -3.40 -1.31 1.79
CA CYS A 49 -2.48 -2.44 1.58
C CYS A 49 -1.37 -2.49 2.66
N THR A 50 -1.18 -3.63 3.32
CA THR A 50 -0.12 -3.81 4.32
C THR A 50 1.27 -4.02 3.71
N MET A 51 1.38 -4.11 2.38
CA MET A 51 2.61 -4.44 1.66
C MET A 51 3.22 -5.81 2.02
N CYS A 52 2.41 -6.77 2.51
CA CYS A 52 2.87 -8.11 2.89
C CYS A 52 3.29 -9.01 1.71
N LYS A 53 3.01 -8.61 0.47
CA LYS A 53 3.31 -9.34 -0.78
C LYS A 53 2.68 -10.73 -0.94
N SER A 54 1.77 -11.17 -0.07
CA SER A 54 1.06 -12.46 -0.24
C SER A 54 0.43 -12.58 -1.63
N CYS A 55 -0.18 -11.50 -2.16
CA CYS A 55 -0.77 -11.52 -3.50
C CYS A 55 0.21 -11.80 -4.64
N VAL A 56 1.50 -11.50 -4.48
CA VAL A 56 2.55 -11.80 -5.47
C VAL A 56 2.93 -13.27 -5.40
N VAL A 57 3.07 -13.81 -4.19
CA VAL A 57 3.37 -15.24 -3.95
C VAL A 57 2.24 -16.13 -4.47
N GLU A 58 0.98 -15.76 -4.20
CA GLU A 58 -0.19 -16.54 -4.64
C GLU A 58 -0.52 -16.39 -6.14
N CYS A 59 0.17 -15.50 -6.88
CA CYS A 59 -0.22 -15.19 -8.26
C CYS A 59 0.43 -16.16 -9.26
N PRO A 60 -0.34 -17.04 -9.94
CA PRO A 60 0.22 -17.92 -10.97
C PRO A 60 0.70 -17.15 -12.21
N GLY A 61 0.13 -15.97 -12.46
CA GLY A 61 0.53 -15.08 -13.56
C GLY A 61 1.71 -14.16 -13.23
N GLY A 62 2.27 -14.24 -12.02
CA GLY A 62 3.41 -13.43 -11.60
C GLY A 62 3.14 -11.91 -11.59
N VAL A 63 1.91 -11.50 -11.26
CA VAL A 63 1.52 -10.08 -11.23
C VAL A 63 2.06 -9.41 -9.95
N ASP A 64 2.84 -8.34 -10.12
CA ASP A 64 3.19 -7.40 -9.05
C ASP A 64 2.63 -6.01 -9.39
N MET A 65 1.74 -5.51 -8.53
CA MET A 65 1.18 -4.15 -8.67
C MET A 65 2.20 -3.04 -8.38
N LYS A 66 3.39 -3.39 -7.86
CA LYS A 66 4.44 -2.44 -7.47
C LYS A 66 3.88 -1.35 -6.55
N MET A 67 3.15 -1.77 -5.50
CA MET A 67 2.38 -0.90 -4.59
C MET A 67 3.15 0.32 -4.04
N ARG A 68 4.48 0.21 -3.86
CA ARG A 68 5.34 1.33 -3.44
C ARG A 68 5.40 2.42 -4.50
N ALA A 69 5.63 2.06 -5.76
CA ALA A 69 5.67 3.00 -6.87
C ALA A 69 4.30 3.67 -7.05
N LEU A 70 3.22 2.88 -7.00
CA LEU A 70 1.85 3.38 -7.03
C LEU A 70 1.57 4.42 -5.94
N ARG A 71 1.99 4.16 -4.68
CA ARG A 71 1.83 5.14 -3.59
C ARG A 71 2.60 6.42 -3.86
N SER A 72 3.79 6.35 -4.46
CA SER A 72 4.54 7.54 -4.87
C SER A 72 3.78 8.37 -5.90
N GLU A 73 3.14 7.71 -6.87
CA GLU A 73 2.29 8.38 -7.87
C GLU A 73 1.03 9.00 -7.25
N LEU A 74 0.41 8.32 -6.28
CA LEU A 74 -0.74 8.85 -5.55
C LEU A 74 -0.37 10.12 -4.77
N VAL A 75 0.81 10.15 -4.13
CA VAL A 75 1.31 11.35 -3.45
C VAL A 75 1.52 12.49 -4.46
N LYS A 76 2.18 12.23 -5.60
CA LYS A 76 2.36 13.23 -6.67
C LYS A 76 1.03 13.77 -7.20
N ALA A 77 0.00 12.92 -7.21
CA ALA A 77 -1.35 13.29 -7.63
C ALA A 77 -2.20 13.92 -6.51
N GLY A 78 -1.64 14.20 -5.32
CA GLY A 78 -2.33 14.86 -4.22
C GLY A 78 -3.20 13.95 -3.35
N HIS A 79 -3.20 12.64 -3.59
CA HIS A 79 -3.98 11.66 -2.82
C HIS A 79 -3.22 11.12 -1.59
N GLU A 80 -2.39 11.92 -0.95
CA GLU A 80 -1.72 11.52 0.29
C GLU A 80 -2.68 11.56 1.49
N THR A 81 -2.54 10.63 2.44
CA THR A 81 -3.40 10.59 3.63
C THR A 81 -2.97 11.65 4.66
N ALA A 82 -3.92 12.19 5.42
CA ALA A 82 -3.64 13.13 6.51
C ALA A 82 -2.71 12.53 7.58
N ALA A 83 -2.88 11.24 7.88
CA ALA A 83 -2.00 10.51 8.81
C ALA A 83 -0.55 10.44 8.31
N ASN A 84 -0.33 10.19 7.02
CA ASN A 84 1.02 10.17 6.45
C ASN A 84 1.66 11.56 6.48
N LYS A 85 0.90 12.62 6.16
CA LYS A 85 1.39 14.01 6.24
C LYS A 85 1.84 14.35 7.66
N LYS A 86 1.00 14.06 8.66
CA LYS A 86 1.32 14.28 10.08
C LYS A 86 2.55 13.49 10.52
N MET A 87 2.66 12.22 10.10
CA MET A 87 3.83 11.39 10.41
C MET A 87 5.12 11.99 9.82
N ILE A 88 5.09 12.47 8.57
CA ILE A 88 6.26 13.11 7.93
C ILE A 88 6.62 14.42 8.61
N GLU A 89 5.63 15.24 8.97
CA GLU A 89 5.83 16.46 9.76
C GLU A 89 6.47 16.15 11.12
N ASN A 90 5.99 15.11 11.81
CA ASN A 90 6.56 14.65 13.07
C ASN A 90 8.03 14.23 12.92
N ILE A 91 8.36 13.45 11.87
CA ILE A 91 9.74 13.04 11.58
C ILE A 91 10.64 14.27 11.37
N ARG A 92 10.18 15.26 10.59
CA ARG A 92 10.94 16.48 10.31
C ARG A 92 11.15 17.36 11.54
N LYS A 93 10.16 17.42 12.44
CA LYS A 93 10.19 18.30 13.61
C LYS A 93 10.83 17.66 14.85
N TYR A 94 10.57 16.38 15.09
CA TYR A 94 10.94 15.68 16.32
C TYR A 94 11.93 14.51 16.10
N GLY A 95 12.28 14.21 14.85
CA GLY A 95 13.15 13.08 14.51
C GLY A 95 12.47 11.70 14.62
N ASN A 96 11.17 11.65 14.87
CA ASN A 96 10.41 10.40 15.02
C ASN A 96 8.95 10.57 14.54
N PRO A 97 8.25 9.48 14.17
CA PRO A 97 6.89 9.55 13.64
C PRO A 97 5.81 9.87 14.69
N TYR A 98 6.11 9.71 15.98
CA TYR A 98 5.13 9.84 17.07
C TYR A 98 4.86 11.30 17.45
N GLY A 99 5.81 12.21 17.17
CA GLY A 99 5.69 13.64 17.47
C GLY A 99 6.03 14.00 18.92
N GLU A 100 6.70 13.08 19.61
CA GLU A 100 7.14 13.25 20.99
C GLU A 100 8.59 13.71 21.01
N ALA A 101 8.93 14.65 21.91
CA ALA A 101 10.34 15.02 22.12
C ALA A 101 11.06 13.84 22.77
N TRP A 102 12.09 13.31 22.10
CA TRP A 102 12.92 12.25 22.66
C TRP A 102 14.08 12.87 23.45
N ASP A 103 14.11 12.67 24.76
CA ASP A 103 15.31 12.88 25.59
C ASP A 103 16.22 11.64 25.54
N ARG A 104 16.57 11.21 24.33
CA ARG A 104 17.52 10.11 24.14
C ARG A 104 18.85 10.67 23.68
N LYS A 105 19.78 10.80 24.64
CA LYS A 105 21.17 11.22 24.41
C LYS A 105 21.98 10.21 23.60
N GLU A 106 21.50 8.97 23.50
CA GLU A 106 22.18 7.89 22.77
C GLU A 106 21.18 7.13 21.88
N LEU A 107 21.55 6.97 20.60
CA LEU A 107 20.86 6.10 19.65
C LEU A 107 21.56 4.74 19.67
N TYR A 108 20.91 3.73 20.24
CA TYR A 108 21.38 2.35 20.12
C TYR A 108 20.86 1.79 18.79
N CYS A 109 21.75 1.67 17.81
CA CYS A 109 21.47 0.87 16.63
C CYS A 109 21.65 -0.59 17.01
N CYS A 110 20.58 -1.37 16.86
CA CYS A 110 20.66 -2.84 16.91
C CYS A 110 21.66 -3.37 15.88
#